data_AF-A0A7C2W872-F1
#
_entry.id   AF-A0A7C2W872-F1
#
_cell.length_a   1.000
_cell.length_b   1.000
_cell.length_c   1.000
_cell.angle_alpha   90.00
_cell.angle_beta   90.00
_cell.angle_gamma   90.00
#
_symmetry.space_group_name_H-M   'P 1'
#
loop_
_entity.id
_entity.type
_entity.pdbx_description
1 polymer ?
#
loop_
_entity_poly.entity_id
_entity_poly.type
_entity_poly.pdbx_seq_one_letter_code
_entity_poly.pdbx_strand_id
1 'polypeptide(L)'
;SVARRRMVSQDPSWREMRKLTASGFRDATRLAAGSPEMHRDICATNGANIVRWLDVALAELHHLRDLIAAGNEETIATLHQAFEQARDARAEWATQERRPGELVQDTASELANISFGQQMQQLFFGNLLRRPRPGTREPREEGRDRRPPSSR
;
A
#
# COMPACT_ATOMS: atom_id res chain seq x y z
N SER A 1 -16.95 2.21 9.66
CA SER A 1 -16.60 3.47 10.38
C SER A 1 -17.69 3.98 11.33
N VAL A 2 -18.96 4.05 10.91
CA VAL A 2 -20.08 4.56 11.75
C VAL A 2 -20.23 3.76 13.06
N ALA A 3 -20.29 2.43 12.99
CA ALA A 3 -20.40 1.57 14.17
C ALA A 3 -19.25 1.79 15.17
N ARG A 4 -17.99 1.80 14.69
CA ARG A 4 -16.80 2.06 15.51
C ARG A 4 -16.88 3.43 16.20
N ARG A 5 -17.25 4.48 15.47
CA ARG A 5 -17.40 5.83 16.04
C ARG A 5 -18.49 5.87 17.12
N ARG A 6 -19.64 5.23 16.87
CA ARG A 6 -20.75 5.16 17.82
C ARG A 6 -20.36 4.41 19.10
N MET A 7 -19.72 3.26 18.96
CA MET A 7 -19.24 2.45 20.08
C MET A 7 -18.31 3.25 21.00
N VAL A 8 -17.26 3.88 20.46
CA VAL A 8 -16.35 4.65 21.31
C VAL A 8 -17.02 5.88 21.91
N SER A 9 -17.95 6.53 21.21
CA SER A 9 -18.62 7.74 21.75
C SER A 9 -19.57 7.45 22.91
N GLN A 10 -20.02 6.21 23.04
CA GLN A 10 -20.89 5.76 24.14
C GLN A 10 -20.07 5.34 25.37
N ASP A 11 -18.76 5.14 25.23
CA ASP A 11 -17.89 4.77 26.34
C ASP A 11 -17.54 6.01 27.20
N PRO A 12 -17.79 5.99 28.53
CA PRO A 12 -17.45 7.10 29.41
C PRO A 12 -15.97 7.49 29.39
N SER A 13 -15.08 6.52 29.12
CA SER A 13 -13.62 6.72 29.09
C SER A 13 -13.11 7.37 27.80
N TRP A 14 -13.98 7.60 26.80
CA TRP A 14 -13.59 8.18 25.51
C TRP A 14 -12.87 9.52 25.61
N ARG A 15 -13.24 10.38 26.58
CA ARG A 15 -12.59 11.68 26.75
C ARG A 15 -11.09 11.56 26.96
N GLU A 16 -10.68 10.52 27.68
CA GLU A 16 -9.29 10.21 27.98
C GLU A 16 -8.65 9.39 26.87
N MET A 17 -9.34 8.36 26.33
CA MET A 17 -8.84 7.56 25.20
C MET A 17 -8.55 8.39 23.95
N ARG A 18 -9.37 9.42 23.68
CA ARG A 18 -9.18 10.36 22.56
C ARG A 18 -7.78 11.00 22.55
N LYS A 19 -7.20 11.23 23.72
CA LYS A 19 -5.87 11.85 23.85
C LYS A 19 -4.76 10.88 23.41
N LEU A 20 -5.03 9.58 23.48
CA LEU A 20 -4.12 8.48 23.12
C LEU A 20 -4.37 7.95 21.70
N THR A 21 -5.54 8.22 21.12
CA THR A 21 -5.87 7.75 19.77
C THR A 21 -5.18 8.62 18.71
N ALA A 22 -4.16 8.05 18.06
CA ALA A 22 -3.39 8.69 16.99
C ALA A 22 -4.17 8.86 15.67
N SER A 23 -3.50 9.40 14.65
CA SER A 23 -4.03 9.63 13.28
C SER A 23 -4.76 8.42 12.68
N GLY A 24 -4.28 7.20 12.93
CA GLY A 24 -4.91 5.98 12.39
C GLY A 24 -6.37 5.77 12.82
N PHE A 25 -6.75 6.18 14.04
CA PHE A 25 -8.15 6.11 14.47
C PHE A 25 -9.03 7.14 13.73
N ARG A 26 -8.47 8.34 13.48
CA ARG A 26 -9.14 9.39 12.69
C ARG A 26 -9.41 8.89 11.27
N ASP A 27 -8.41 8.30 10.62
CA ASP A 27 -8.54 7.83 9.23
C ASP A 27 -9.56 6.70 9.13
N ALA A 28 -9.52 5.75 10.06
CA ALA A 28 -10.43 4.62 10.05
C ALA A 28 -11.89 5.01 10.39
N THR A 29 -12.09 6.18 11.00
CA THR A 29 -13.43 6.74 11.30
C THR A 29 -13.85 7.87 10.36
N ARG A 30 -13.01 8.31 9.43
CA ARG A 30 -13.25 9.45 8.52
C ARG A 30 -14.59 9.37 7.79
N LEU A 31 -14.98 8.20 7.29
CA LEU A 31 -16.24 8.01 6.57
C LEU A 31 -17.49 8.26 7.44
N ALA A 32 -17.37 8.18 8.77
CA ALA A 32 -18.50 8.45 9.67
C ALA A 32 -18.87 9.94 9.75
N ALA A 33 -18.06 10.84 9.18
CA ALA A 33 -18.36 12.27 9.11
C ALA A 33 -19.25 12.65 7.90
N GLY A 34 -19.60 11.72 7.02
CA GLY A 34 -20.47 11.98 5.86
C GLY A 34 -21.94 12.24 6.24
N SER A 35 -22.75 12.71 5.28
CA SER A 35 -24.17 13.05 5.48
C SER A 35 -24.99 11.84 5.94
N PRO A 36 -25.76 11.94 7.04
CA PRO A 36 -26.64 10.86 7.49
C PRO A 36 -27.72 10.49 6.46
N GLU A 37 -28.26 11.46 5.74
CA GLU A 37 -29.28 11.26 4.70
C GLU A 37 -28.71 10.40 3.57
N MET A 38 -27.49 10.70 3.12
CA MET A 38 -26.80 9.91 2.10
C MET A 38 -26.57 8.46 2.56
N HIS A 39 -26.11 8.25 3.79
CA HIS A 39 -25.91 6.91 4.33
C HIS A 39 -27.22 6.11 4.38
N ARG A 40 -28.31 6.75 4.81
CA ARG A 40 -29.65 6.13 4.83
C ARG A 40 -30.06 5.69 3.42
N ASP A 41 -29.90 6.56 2.44
CA ASP A 41 -30.34 6.29 1.07
C ASP A 41 -29.49 5.19 0.41
N ILE A 42 -28.18 5.16 0.68
CA ILE A 42 -27.30 4.04 0.26
C ILE A 42 -27.76 2.72 0.89
N CYS A 43 -28.07 2.72 2.18
CA CYS A 43 -28.58 1.52 2.85
C CYS A 43 -29.95 1.08 2.32
N ALA A 44 -30.84 2.02 1.99
CA ALA A 44 -32.15 1.71 1.44
C ALA A 44 -32.06 1.11 0.03
N THR A 45 -31.10 1.55 -0.78
CA THR A 45 -30.93 1.10 -2.17
C THR A 45 -30.12 -0.19 -2.30
N ASN A 46 -29.14 -0.43 -1.42
CA ASN A 46 -28.22 -1.58 -1.51
C ASN A 46 -28.22 -2.47 -0.25
N GLY A 47 -29.32 -2.48 0.50
CA GLY A 47 -29.40 -3.09 1.82
C GLY A 47 -29.00 -4.57 1.86
N ALA A 48 -29.48 -5.39 0.91
CA ALA A 48 -29.21 -6.83 0.90
C ALA A 48 -27.71 -7.16 0.78
N ASN A 49 -26.99 -6.47 -0.11
CA ASN A 49 -25.56 -6.66 -0.27
C ASN A 49 -24.78 -6.13 0.94
N ILE A 50 -25.19 -4.98 1.49
CA ILE A 50 -24.59 -4.43 2.71
C ILE A 50 -24.73 -5.41 3.86
N VAL A 51 -25.93 -5.98 4.08
CA VAL A 51 -26.19 -6.98 5.12
C VAL A 51 -25.29 -8.21 4.92
N ARG A 52 -25.22 -8.75 3.71
CA ARG A 52 -24.31 -9.87 3.41
C ARG A 52 -22.87 -9.58 3.81
N TRP A 53 -22.33 -8.41 3.47
CA TRP A 53 -20.96 -8.05 3.84
C TRP A 53 -20.79 -7.79 5.33
N LEU A 54 -21.82 -7.29 6.00
CA LEU A 54 -21.83 -7.18 7.46
C LEU A 54 -21.79 -8.56 8.13
N ASP A 55 -22.55 -9.54 7.63
CA ASP A 55 -22.54 -10.91 8.17
C ASP A 55 -21.17 -11.57 8.03
N VAL A 56 -20.52 -11.40 6.87
CA VAL A 56 -19.14 -11.86 6.65
C VAL A 56 -18.18 -11.20 7.64
N ALA A 57 -18.28 -9.88 7.82
CA ALA A 57 -17.43 -9.15 8.77
C ALA A 57 -17.69 -9.58 10.22
N LEU A 58 -18.94 -9.83 10.61
CA LEU A 58 -19.29 -10.30 11.95
C LEU A 58 -18.75 -11.70 12.22
N ALA A 59 -18.85 -12.61 11.24
CA ALA A 59 -18.29 -13.95 11.34
C ALA A 59 -16.77 -13.91 11.59
N GLU A 60 -16.05 -13.07 10.84
CA GLU A 60 -14.61 -12.89 11.01
C GLU A 60 -14.26 -12.30 12.40
N LEU A 61 -15.02 -11.30 12.85
CA LEU A 61 -14.81 -10.72 14.17
C LEU A 61 -15.06 -11.73 15.30
N HIS A 62 -16.08 -12.59 15.18
CA HIS A 62 -16.32 -13.67 16.12
C HIS A 62 -15.20 -14.70 16.10
N HIS A 63 -14.73 -15.10 14.92
CA HIS A 63 -13.62 -16.03 14.78
C HIS A 63 -12.36 -15.53 15.49
N LEU A 64 -11.95 -14.28 15.23
CA LEU A 64 -10.79 -13.67 15.90
C LEU A 64 -10.99 -13.58 17.42
N ARG A 65 -12.20 -13.23 17.87
CA ARG A 65 -12.54 -13.18 19.31
C ARG A 65 -12.38 -14.55 19.96
N ASP A 66 -12.82 -15.62 19.30
CA ASP A 66 -12.75 -16.98 19.83
C ASP A 66 -11.31 -17.49 19.89
N LEU A 67 -10.49 -17.20 18.86
CA LEU A 67 -9.05 -17.49 18.88
C LEU A 67 -8.35 -16.81 20.07
N ILE A 68 -8.65 -15.52 20.30
CA ILE A 68 -8.08 -14.76 21.42
C ILE A 68 -8.55 -15.34 22.76
N ALA A 69 -9.82 -15.72 22.87
CA ALA A 69 -10.39 -16.26 24.11
C ALA A 69 -9.82 -17.64 24.47
N ALA A 70 -9.49 -18.47 23.47
CA ALA A 70 -8.90 -19.79 23.69
C ALA A 70 -7.45 -19.71 24.19
N GLY A 71 -6.63 -18.82 23.62
CA GLY A 71 -5.31 -18.44 24.16
C GLY A 71 -4.26 -19.56 24.25
N ASN A 72 -4.46 -20.68 23.56
CA ASN A 72 -3.50 -21.78 23.49
C ASN A 72 -2.55 -21.62 22.30
N GLU A 73 -1.46 -22.38 22.29
CA GLU A 73 -0.38 -22.25 21.29
C GLU A 73 -0.88 -22.40 19.85
N GLU A 74 -1.79 -23.34 19.59
CA GLU A 74 -2.40 -23.55 18.28
C GLU A 74 -3.22 -22.33 17.83
N THR A 75 -4.09 -21.82 18.71
CA THR A 75 -4.93 -20.65 18.39
C THR A 75 -4.13 -19.36 18.23
N ILE A 76 -3.02 -19.21 18.94
CA ILE A 76 -2.08 -18.09 18.77
C ILE A 76 -1.38 -18.19 17.42
N ALA A 77 -0.97 -19.39 16.98
CA ALA A 77 -0.40 -19.60 15.66
C ALA A 77 -1.42 -19.30 14.55
N THR A 78 -2.67 -19.72 14.69
CA THR A 78 -3.76 -19.38 13.75
C THR A 78 -3.99 -17.87 13.69
N LEU A 79 -4.01 -17.19 14.84
CA LEU A 79 -4.16 -15.74 14.90
C LEU A 79 -3.01 -15.01 14.18
N HIS A 80 -1.78 -15.49 14.35
CA HIS A 80 -0.62 -14.95 13.64
C HIS A 80 -0.79 -15.08 12.11
N GLN A 81 -1.19 -16.26 11.63
CA GLN A 81 -1.44 -16.48 10.20
C GLN A 81 -2.54 -15.54 9.67
N ALA A 82 -3.61 -15.31 10.42
CA ALA A 82 -4.67 -14.38 10.03
C ALA A 82 -4.13 -12.95 9.85
N PHE A 83 -3.22 -12.51 10.73
CA PHE A 83 -2.58 -11.19 10.60
C PHE A 83 -1.61 -11.11 9.41
N GLU A 84 -0.88 -12.18 9.12
CA GLU A 84 -0.02 -12.24 7.92
C GLU A 84 -0.86 -12.12 6.64
N GLN A 85 -1.94 -12.90 6.54
CA GLN A 85 -2.86 -12.85 5.40
C GLN A 85 -3.45 -11.45 5.21
N ALA A 86 -3.88 -10.79 6.30
CA ALA A 86 -4.42 -9.43 6.24
C ALA A 86 -3.37 -8.39 5.81
N ARG A 87 -2.13 -8.52 6.29
CA ARG A 87 -1.01 -7.65 5.89
C ARG A 87 -0.71 -7.81 4.41
N ASP A 88 -0.59 -9.05 3.94
CA ASP A 88 -0.18 -9.35 2.58
C ASP A 88 -1.26 -8.93 1.57
N ALA A 89 -2.54 -9.21 1.86
CA ALA A 89 -3.67 -8.71 1.07
C ALA A 89 -3.70 -7.18 0.97
N ARG A 90 -3.33 -6.47 2.05
CA ARG A 90 -3.23 -5.01 2.02
C ARG A 90 -2.05 -4.52 1.18
N ALA A 91 -0.92 -5.21 1.24
CA ALA A 91 0.26 -4.87 0.43
C ALA A 91 -0.03 -5.06 -1.07
N GLU A 92 -0.73 -6.14 -1.44
CA GLU A 92 -1.18 -6.38 -2.81
C GLU A 92 -2.06 -5.23 -3.32
N TRP A 93 -3.08 -4.82 -2.54
CA TRP A 93 -3.92 -3.67 -2.91
C TRP A 93 -3.11 -2.38 -3.12
N ALA A 94 -2.17 -2.08 -2.23
CA ALA A 94 -1.34 -0.87 -2.32
C ALA A 94 -0.40 -0.86 -3.55
N THR A 95 -0.01 -2.04 -4.04
CA THR A 95 0.79 -2.15 -5.28
C THR A 95 -0.07 -2.03 -6.54
N GLN A 96 -1.34 -2.48 -6.49
CA GLN A 96 -2.30 -2.29 -7.58
C GLN A 96 -2.72 -0.82 -7.79
N GLU A 97 -2.72 -0.02 -6.72
CA GLU A 97 -2.93 1.44 -6.79
C GLU A 97 -1.71 2.17 -7.39
N ARG A 98 -0.49 1.58 -7.39
CA ARG A 98 0.66 2.10 -8.15
C ARG A 98 0.57 1.69 -9.62
N ARG A 99 -0.33 2.30 -10.38
CA ARG A 99 -0.33 2.15 -11.85
C ARG A 99 0.83 2.93 -12.47
N PRO A 100 1.54 2.41 -13.48
CA PRO A 100 2.58 3.16 -14.19
C PRO A 100 1.95 4.38 -14.88
N GLY A 101 2.39 5.59 -14.52
CA GLY A 101 1.98 6.84 -15.18
C GLY A 101 1.06 7.76 -14.38
N GLU A 102 0.71 7.44 -13.13
CA GLU A 102 -0.02 8.38 -12.26
C GLU A 102 0.95 9.41 -11.66
N LEU A 103 0.74 10.69 -11.96
CA LEU A 103 1.54 11.79 -11.43
C LEU A 103 1.28 11.96 -9.93
N VAL A 104 2.33 11.75 -9.14
CA VAL A 104 2.38 11.95 -7.69
C VAL A 104 1.86 13.33 -7.32
N GLN A 105 0.72 13.41 -6.63
CA GLN A 105 0.25 14.64 -5.97
C GLN A 105 0.84 14.81 -4.55
N ASP A 106 2.03 14.28 -4.28
CA ASP A 106 2.68 14.38 -2.95
C ASP A 106 4.04 15.10 -2.94
N THR A 107 4.51 15.68 -4.05
CA THR A 107 5.77 16.45 -4.02
C THR A 107 5.64 17.89 -3.52
N ALA A 108 4.44 18.39 -3.18
CA ALA A 108 4.33 19.74 -2.62
C ALA A 108 4.93 19.85 -1.20
N SER A 109 4.82 18.79 -0.39
CA SER A 109 5.28 18.82 1.00
C SER A 109 6.74 18.36 1.17
N GLU A 110 7.30 17.60 0.23
CA GLU A 110 8.73 17.23 0.23
C GLU A 110 9.63 18.27 -0.44
N LEU A 111 9.11 19.05 -1.41
CA LEU A 111 9.87 20.14 -2.05
C LEU A 111 10.05 21.38 -1.18
N ALA A 112 9.32 21.49 -0.05
CA ALA A 112 9.48 22.61 0.88
C ALA A 112 10.76 22.55 1.73
N ASN A 113 11.43 21.38 1.81
CA ASN A 113 12.61 21.19 2.65
C ASN A 113 13.93 21.04 1.87
N ILE A 114 13.90 21.00 0.53
CA ILE A 114 15.12 21.14 -0.26
C ILE A 114 15.37 22.63 -0.45
N SER A 115 16.08 23.21 0.51
CA SER A 115 16.56 24.60 0.42
C SER A 115 17.30 24.80 -0.91
N PHE A 116 16.75 25.68 -1.75
CA PHE A 116 17.22 26.03 -3.10
C PHE A 116 18.70 26.45 -3.15
N GLY A 117 19.34 26.72 -2.01
CA GLY A 117 20.79 26.97 -1.93
C GLY A 117 21.67 25.72 -1.96
N GLN A 118 21.16 24.54 -1.59
CA GLN A 118 21.98 23.33 -1.38
C GLN A 118 22.21 22.53 -2.69
N GLN A 119 21.25 22.60 -3.62
CA GLN A 119 21.34 21.90 -4.91
C GLN A 119 22.20 22.65 -5.95
N MET A 120 22.32 23.97 -5.83
CA MET A 120 23.21 24.78 -6.69
C MET A 120 24.71 24.54 -6.39
N GLN A 121 25.07 24.25 -5.14
CA GLN A 121 26.46 23.95 -4.75
C GLN A 121 26.95 22.61 -5.35
N GLN A 122 26.06 21.62 -5.48
CA GLN A 122 26.41 20.31 -6.02
C GLN A 122 26.65 20.34 -7.55
N LEU A 123 25.95 21.23 -8.25
CA LEU A 123 26.14 21.41 -9.70
C LEU A 123 27.43 22.17 -10.02
N PHE A 124 27.85 23.11 -9.18
CA PHE A 124 29.06 23.89 -9.42
C PHE A 124 30.38 23.13 -9.14
N PHE A 125 30.38 22.13 -8.26
CA PHE A 125 31.59 21.35 -7.91
C PHE A 125 31.64 19.93 -8.53
N GLY A 126 30.54 19.42 -9.08
CA GLY A 126 30.42 18.00 -9.45
C GLY A 126 30.84 17.61 -10.87
N ASN A 127 31.17 18.57 -11.75
CA ASN A 127 31.21 18.29 -13.20
C ASN A 127 32.62 18.23 -13.84
N LEU A 128 33.70 18.03 -13.06
CA LEU A 128 35.05 18.05 -13.63
C LEU A 128 35.68 16.68 -13.95
N LEU A 129 35.11 15.53 -13.56
CA LEU A 129 35.77 14.24 -13.84
C LEU A 129 34.79 13.09 -14.12
N ARG A 130 34.45 12.87 -15.40
CA ARG A 130 33.96 11.56 -15.87
C ARG A 130 34.52 11.20 -17.25
N ARG A 131 35.27 10.10 -17.30
CA ARG A 131 36.10 9.56 -18.40
C ARG A 131 35.31 9.00 -19.61
N PRO A 132 35.93 8.84 -20.80
CA PRO A 132 35.29 8.33 -22.02
C PRO A 132 35.22 6.78 -22.08
N ARG A 133 34.21 6.26 -22.80
CA ARG A 133 33.94 4.83 -23.08
C ARG A 133 34.89 4.27 -24.17
N PRO A 134 35.37 3.01 -24.07
CA PRO A 134 36.19 2.38 -25.11
C PRO A 134 35.33 1.66 -26.17
N GLY A 135 35.81 1.70 -27.41
CA GLY A 135 35.11 1.28 -28.62
C GLY A 135 35.27 -0.20 -29.02
N THR A 136 34.38 -0.60 -29.92
CA THR A 136 34.34 -1.90 -30.61
C THR A 136 35.34 -1.93 -31.77
N ARG A 137 36.26 -2.91 -31.77
CA ARG A 137 37.07 -3.30 -32.93
C ARG A 137 36.66 -4.72 -33.33
N GLU A 138 36.21 -4.88 -34.57
CA GLU A 138 36.06 -6.19 -35.23
C GLU A 138 37.43 -6.79 -35.55
N PRO A 139 37.61 -8.12 -35.47
CA PRO A 139 38.76 -8.79 -36.07
C PRO A 139 38.46 -9.23 -37.51
N ARG A 140 39.35 -8.86 -38.43
CA ARG A 140 39.54 -9.54 -39.72
C ARG A 140 40.35 -10.81 -39.49
N GLU A 141 39.88 -11.95 -39.99
CA GLU A 141 40.72 -13.09 -40.33
C GLU A 141 40.50 -13.49 -41.79
N GLU A 142 41.61 -13.65 -42.50
CA GLU A 142 41.75 -13.94 -43.92
C GLU A 142 42.47 -15.29 -44.01
N GLY A 143 41.87 -16.31 -44.65
CA GLY A 143 42.45 -17.66 -44.61
C GLY A 143 41.75 -18.74 -45.44
N ARG A 144 41.85 -18.63 -46.77
CA ARG A 144 42.03 -19.70 -47.79
C ARG A 144 41.42 -21.11 -47.62
N ASP A 145 40.69 -21.46 -48.69
CA ASP A 145 40.83 -22.68 -49.51
C ASP A 145 39.95 -23.92 -49.20
N ARG A 146 39.03 -24.23 -50.14
CA ARG A 146 38.82 -25.52 -50.87
C ARG A 146 37.36 -26.00 -51.04
N ARG A 147 36.93 -25.92 -52.30
CA ARG A 147 36.06 -26.82 -53.12
C ARG A 147 34.56 -27.04 -52.78
N PRO A 148 33.67 -27.11 -53.79
CA PRO A 148 32.25 -27.49 -53.65
C PRO A 148 32.00 -28.99 -53.95
N PRO A 149 30.86 -29.55 -53.51
CA PRO A 149 29.88 -30.07 -54.48
C PRO A 149 28.40 -29.81 -54.07
N SER A 150 27.49 -29.46 -54.99
CA SER A 150 26.53 -30.37 -55.69
C SER A 150 25.78 -31.30 -54.72
N SER A 151 24.49 -31.13 -54.46
CA SER A 151 23.30 -31.70 -55.17
C SER A 151 22.16 -31.67 -54.12
N ARG A 152 20.86 -31.59 -54.38
CA ARG A 152 19.98 -32.01 -55.47
C ARG A 152 18.62 -31.35 -55.25
#